data_AF-A0A161TMZ6-F1
#
_entry.id   AF-A0A161TMZ6-F1
#
_cell.length_a   1.000
_cell.length_b   1.000
_cell.length_c   1.000
_cell.angle_alpha   90.00
_cell.angle_beta   90.00
_cell.angle_gamma   90.00
#
_symmetry.space_group_name_H-M   'P 1'
#
loop_
_entity.id
_entity.type
_entity.pdbx_description
1 polymer ?
#
loop_
_entity_poly.entity_id
_entity_poly.type
_entity_poly.pdbx_seq_one_letter_code
_entity_poly.pdbx_strand_id
1 'polypeptide(L)'
;MTSDSSMKQTIEYLQLSVSALPAGARLVRVHPELQADLAFGGFGPCYDSNTITEGPEYFGASYWVVDGGDGLAGVNALVARWNEWGWTVEDATVDGGNSARGTSSDDYLLIARISSNGFLSLGGSSPCFPFENGTDLDAQAPGVIEQP
;
A
#
# COMPACT_ATOMS: atom_id res chain seq x y z
N MET A 1 3.51 -9.96 -16.18
CA MET A 1 3.09 -8.69 -15.57
C MET A 1 3.95 -7.60 -16.17
N THR A 2 3.37 -6.45 -16.45
CA THR A 2 4.03 -5.23 -16.95
C THR A 2 3.96 -4.13 -15.89
N SER A 3 4.74 -3.08 -16.06
CA SER A 3 4.76 -1.86 -15.24
C SER A 3 3.36 -1.29 -15.08
N ASP A 4 2.66 -1.04 -16.19
CA ASP A 4 1.27 -0.52 -16.19
C ASP A 4 0.30 -1.43 -15.42
N SER A 5 0.37 -2.74 -15.66
CA SER A 5 -0.53 -3.69 -14.98
C SER A 5 -0.24 -3.79 -13.49
N SER A 6 1.03 -3.73 -13.09
CA SER A 6 1.46 -3.78 -11.69
C SER A 6 0.99 -2.54 -10.93
N MET A 7 1.22 -1.35 -11.48
CA MET A 7 0.75 -0.09 -10.92
C MET A 7 -0.78 -0.09 -10.81
N LYS A 8 -1.48 -0.38 -11.91
CA LYS A 8 -2.94 -0.36 -11.94
C LYS A 8 -3.54 -1.29 -10.89
N GLN A 9 -3.06 -2.53 -10.81
CA GLN A 9 -3.59 -3.52 -9.87
C GLN A 9 -3.27 -3.15 -8.41
N THR A 10 -2.07 -2.64 -8.12
CA THR A 10 -1.74 -2.14 -6.78
C THR A 10 -2.66 -0.99 -6.36
N ILE A 11 -2.91 -0.02 -7.25
CA ILE A 11 -3.83 1.09 -6.97
C ILE A 11 -5.27 0.59 -6.78
N GLU A 12 -5.71 -0.37 -7.58
CA GLU A 12 -7.04 -0.98 -7.44
C GLU A 12 -7.21 -1.66 -6.07
N TYR A 13 -6.21 -2.41 -5.60
CA TYR A 13 -6.27 -3.01 -4.27
C TYR A 13 -6.26 -1.98 -3.13
N LEU A 14 -5.56 -0.86 -3.29
CA LEU A 14 -5.62 0.25 -2.34
C LEU A 14 -7.01 0.91 -2.33
N GLN A 15 -7.60 1.13 -3.51
CA GLN A 15 -8.97 1.64 -3.66
C GLN A 15 -10.02 0.72 -3.03
N LEU A 16 -9.93 -0.58 -3.29
CA LEU A 16 -10.84 -1.56 -2.73
C LEU A 16 -10.65 -1.75 -1.22
N SER A 17 -9.46 -1.44 -0.69
CA SER A 17 -9.19 -1.47 0.75
C SER A 17 -9.77 -0.25 1.45
N VAL A 18 -9.63 0.95 0.87
CA VAL A 18 -10.20 2.17 1.47
C VAL A 18 -11.73 2.09 1.54
N SER A 19 -12.39 1.31 0.67
CA SER A 19 -13.84 1.09 0.72
C SER A 19 -14.32 0.32 1.97
N ALA A 20 -13.42 -0.31 2.73
CA ALA A 20 -13.75 -0.98 3.99
C ALA A 20 -13.73 -0.02 5.20
N LEU A 21 -13.21 1.19 5.02
CA LEU A 21 -13.10 2.19 6.06
C LEU A 21 -14.39 3.03 6.18
N PRO A 22 -14.55 3.82 7.26
CA PRO A 22 -15.70 4.73 7.42
C PRO A 22 -15.93 5.62 6.19
N ALA A 23 -17.18 6.03 5.97
CA ALA A 23 -17.54 6.88 4.85
C ALA A 23 -16.78 8.22 4.90
N GLY A 24 -16.19 8.61 3.77
CA GLY A 24 -15.37 9.81 3.64
C GLY A 24 -13.87 9.56 3.84
N ALA A 25 -13.47 8.32 4.17
CA ALA A 25 -12.07 7.98 4.25
C ALA A 25 -11.39 8.12 2.88
N ARG A 26 -10.15 8.57 2.89
CA ARG A 26 -9.32 8.70 1.68
C ARG A 26 -7.86 8.45 1.99
N LEU A 27 -7.11 8.10 0.96
CA LEU A 27 -5.67 7.92 1.03
C LEU A 27 -4.99 9.17 0.48
N VAL A 28 -4.06 9.75 1.23
CA VAL A 28 -3.29 10.94 0.82
C VAL A 28 -1.80 10.70 0.99
N ARG A 29 -0.98 11.17 0.04
CA ARG A 29 0.49 11.04 0.15
C ARG A 29 1.06 11.87 1.30
N VAL A 30 0.51 13.08 1.50
CA VAL A 30 0.94 14.03 2.52
C VAL A 30 -0.20 14.20 3.52
N HIS A 31 0.04 13.84 4.77
CA HIS A 31 -0.97 14.00 5.81
C HIS A 31 -1.20 15.51 6.05
N PRO A 32 -2.45 16.00 6.13
CA PRO A 32 -2.72 17.43 6.31
C PRO A 32 -2.15 17.99 7.63
N GLU A 33 -2.05 17.16 8.66
CA GLU A 33 -1.58 17.55 10.00
C GLU A 33 -0.15 17.10 10.33
N LEU A 34 0.48 16.24 9.51
CA LEU A 34 1.83 15.75 9.77
C LEU A 34 2.77 16.29 8.70
N GLN A 35 3.90 16.85 9.12
CA GLN A 35 5.01 17.20 8.23
C GLN A 35 5.86 15.96 7.90
N ALA A 36 5.21 14.81 7.69
CA ALA A 36 5.85 13.52 7.46
C ALA A 36 5.37 12.93 6.13
N ASP A 37 6.28 12.86 5.17
CA ASP A 37 6.04 12.21 3.89
C ASP A 37 6.23 10.70 4.04
N LEU A 38 5.28 9.93 3.52
CA LEU A 38 5.52 8.54 3.20
C LEU A 38 6.29 8.49 1.87
N ALA A 39 7.08 7.43 1.66
CA ALA A 39 7.84 7.29 0.42
C ALA A 39 6.91 7.45 -0.80
N PHE A 40 7.32 8.29 -1.74
CA PHE A 40 6.56 8.55 -2.96
C PHE A 40 6.41 7.24 -3.73
N GLY A 41 5.16 6.88 -4.05
CA GLY A 41 4.89 5.64 -4.76
C GLY A 41 5.42 5.68 -6.18
N GLY A 42 6.09 4.59 -6.59
CA GLY A 42 6.79 4.43 -7.85
C GLY A 42 7.43 3.04 -7.97
N PHE A 43 8.29 2.88 -8.98
CA PHE A 43 9.00 1.63 -9.24
C PHE A 43 10.32 1.56 -8.47
N GLY A 44 10.68 0.36 -8.02
CA GLY A 44 11.93 0.09 -7.32
C GLY A 44 12.52 -1.29 -7.66
N PRO A 45 13.84 -1.48 -7.47
CA PRO A 45 14.49 -2.76 -7.72
C PRO A 45 14.06 -3.80 -6.68
N CYS A 46 13.86 -5.04 -7.12
CA CYS A 46 13.60 -6.19 -6.24
C CYS A 46 14.85 -6.78 -5.59
N TYR A 47 15.98 -6.06 -5.64
CA TYR A 47 17.28 -6.55 -5.22
C TYR A 47 18.06 -5.49 -4.47
N ASP A 48 18.83 -5.92 -3.48
CA ASP A 48 19.67 -5.05 -2.65
C ASP A 48 21.04 -4.85 -3.31
N SER A 49 21.06 -4.30 -4.53
CA SER A 49 22.29 -3.94 -5.21
C SER A 49 22.17 -2.57 -5.86
N ASN A 50 23.14 -1.71 -5.56
CA ASN A 50 23.28 -0.39 -6.18
C ASN A 50 24.18 -0.40 -7.43
N THR A 51 24.68 -1.56 -7.85
CA THR A 51 25.54 -1.70 -9.03
C THR A 51 24.82 -2.31 -10.22
N ILE A 52 23.61 -2.85 -10.02
CA ILE A 52 22.78 -3.43 -11.07
C ILE A 52 21.76 -2.35 -11.46
N THR A 53 21.77 -1.96 -12.73
CA THR A 53 20.84 -0.97 -13.29
C THR A 53 19.71 -1.63 -14.07
N GLU A 54 19.80 -2.93 -14.32
CA GLU A 54 18.84 -3.73 -15.08
C GLU A 54 18.51 -4.99 -14.28
N GLY A 55 17.27 -5.13 -13.85
CA GLY A 55 16.84 -6.31 -13.09
C GLY A 55 15.37 -6.21 -12.70
N PRO A 56 14.82 -7.26 -12.07
CA PRO A 56 13.40 -7.29 -11.71
C PRO A 56 12.99 -6.11 -10.84
N GLU A 57 11.80 -5.59 -11.10
CA GLU A 57 11.25 -4.40 -10.45
C GLU A 57 9.93 -4.74 -9.75
N TYR A 58 9.53 -3.89 -8.82
CA TYR A 58 8.18 -3.88 -8.25
C TYR A 58 7.63 -2.45 -8.29
N PHE A 59 6.31 -2.32 -8.27
CA PHE A 59 5.64 -1.07 -7.97
C PHE A 59 5.25 -1.04 -6.49
N GLY A 60 5.48 0.08 -5.81
CA GLY A 60 5.05 0.28 -4.43
C GLY A 60 4.49 1.68 -4.21
N ALA A 61 3.48 1.81 -3.35
CA ALA A 61 2.95 3.11 -2.94
C ALA A 61 2.50 3.06 -1.48
N SER A 62 2.64 4.18 -0.76
CA SER A 62 2.20 4.32 0.63
C SER A 62 1.47 5.62 0.83
N TYR A 63 0.39 5.56 1.62
CA TYR A 63 -0.50 6.67 1.86
C TYR A 63 -0.88 6.76 3.34
N TRP A 64 -1.14 7.97 3.77
CA TRP A 64 -1.86 8.23 5.00
C TRP A 64 -3.34 8.01 4.79
N VAL A 65 -4.01 7.41 5.76
CA VAL A 65 -5.46 7.31 5.80
C VAL A 65 -6.00 8.53 6.55
N VAL A 66 -6.82 9.32 5.88
CA VAL A 66 -7.53 10.46 6.47
C VAL A 66 -9.01 10.11 6.56
N ASP A 67 -9.67 10.55 7.63
CA ASP A 67 -11.08 10.27 7.91
C ASP A 67 -11.43 8.75 8.00
N GLY A 68 -10.41 7.90 8.17
CA GLY A 68 -10.55 6.44 8.31
C GLY A 68 -10.92 5.96 9.72
N GLY A 69 -11.20 6.88 10.64
CA GLY A 69 -11.48 6.58 12.05
C GLY A 69 -10.23 6.38 12.91
N ASP A 70 -10.42 5.75 14.06
CA ASP A 70 -9.32 5.34 14.96
C ASP A 70 -8.39 4.35 14.26
N GLY A 71 -7.07 4.47 14.49
CA GLY A 71 -6.07 3.68 13.78
C GLY A 71 -6.24 2.17 13.96
N LEU A 72 -6.58 1.70 15.16
CA LEU A 72 -6.81 0.28 15.41
C LEU A 72 -8.12 -0.20 14.80
N ALA A 73 -9.19 0.60 14.92
CA ALA A 73 -10.46 0.30 14.26
C ALA A 73 -10.30 0.20 12.74
N GLY A 74 -9.50 1.10 12.14
CA GLY A 74 -9.18 1.07 10.71
C GLY A 74 -8.39 -0.17 10.30
N VAL A 75 -7.37 -0.58 11.08
CA VAL A 75 -6.65 -1.85 10.83
C VAL A 75 -7.61 -3.04 10.88
N ASN A 76 -8.48 -3.12 11.90
CA ASN A 76 -9.43 -4.22 12.03
C ASN A 76 -10.38 -4.31 10.82
N ALA A 77 -10.85 -3.16 10.31
CA ALA A 77 -11.70 -3.12 9.13
C ALA A 77 -10.96 -3.59 7.86
N LEU A 78 -9.71 -3.17 7.68
CA LEU A 78 -8.86 -3.62 6.57
C LEU A 78 -8.56 -5.11 6.65
N VAL A 79 -8.21 -5.63 7.83
CA VAL A 79 -7.96 -7.05 8.07
C VAL A 79 -9.20 -7.88 7.77
N ALA A 80 -10.39 -7.45 8.21
CA ALA A 80 -11.64 -8.12 7.87
C ALA A 80 -11.85 -8.18 6.35
N ARG A 81 -11.61 -7.07 5.66
CA ARG A 81 -11.74 -6.98 4.21
C ARG A 81 -10.79 -7.90 3.46
N TRP A 82 -9.53 -7.96 3.86
CA TRP A 82 -8.54 -8.84 3.22
C TRP A 82 -8.86 -10.32 3.44
N ASN A 83 -9.38 -10.67 4.63
CA ASN A 83 -9.89 -12.03 4.88
C ASN A 83 -11.07 -12.38 3.98
N GLU A 84 -12.01 -11.44 3.71
CA GLU A 84 -13.11 -11.66 2.76
C GLU A 84 -12.61 -11.93 1.34
N TRP A 85 -11.47 -11.35 0.95
CA TRP A 85 -10.83 -11.62 -0.35
C TRP A 85 -10.09 -12.96 -0.38
N GLY A 86 -10.02 -13.69 0.74
CA GLY A 86 -9.29 -14.93 0.86
C GLY A 86 -7.77 -14.75 0.88
N TRP A 87 -7.29 -13.57 1.28
CA TRP A 87 -5.85 -13.29 1.38
C TRP A 87 -5.26 -13.92 2.63
N THR A 88 -3.94 -14.19 2.58
CA THR A 88 -3.21 -14.54 3.79
C THR A 88 -2.97 -13.27 4.60
N VAL A 89 -3.43 -13.24 5.85
CA VAL A 89 -3.32 -12.07 6.72
C VAL A 89 -2.46 -12.38 7.94
N GLU A 90 -1.45 -11.54 8.16
CA GLU A 90 -0.63 -11.48 9.37
C GLU A 90 -1.01 -10.20 10.12
N ASP A 91 -1.69 -10.33 11.25
CA ASP A 91 -2.11 -9.19 12.08
C ASP A 91 -1.26 -9.14 13.34
N ALA A 92 -0.31 -8.19 13.41
CA ALA A 92 0.52 -8.03 14.60
C ALA A 92 -0.19 -7.23 15.70
N THR A 93 -1.33 -6.59 15.41
CA THR A 93 -2.04 -5.76 16.41
C THR A 93 -2.68 -6.59 17.51
N VAL A 94 -3.01 -7.85 17.24
CA VAL A 94 -3.53 -8.79 18.24
C VAL A 94 -2.50 -9.11 19.34
N ASP A 95 -1.22 -8.97 19.04
CA ASP A 95 -0.09 -9.22 19.94
C ASP A 95 0.57 -7.91 20.44
N GLY A 96 -0.13 -6.79 20.31
CA GLY A 96 0.37 -5.47 20.75
C GLY A 96 1.35 -4.79 19.80
N GLY A 97 1.54 -5.35 18.60
CA GLY A 97 2.19 -4.66 17.48
C GLY A 97 1.31 -3.55 16.89
N ASN A 98 1.80 -2.90 15.84
CA ASN A 98 1.17 -1.72 15.25
C ASN A 98 0.88 -1.85 13.75
N SER A 99 0.84 -3.07 13.22
CA SER A 99 0.63 -3.29 11.79
C SER A 99 -0.08 -4.58 11.47
N ALA A 100 -0.73 -4.61 10.31
CA ALA A 100 -1.21 -5.82 9.69
C ALA A 100 -0.74 -5.89 8.23
N ARG A 101 -0.58 -7.11 7.73
CA ARG A 101 -0.12 -7.41 6.38
C ARG A 101 -1.10 -8.36 5.70
N GLY A 102 -1.62 -7.99 4.54
CA GLY A 102 -2.37 -8.86 3.66
C GLY A 102 -1.54 -9.26 2.44
N THR A 103 -1.51 -10.54 2.09
CA THR A 103 -0.85 -11.05 0.87
C THR A 103 -1.86 -11.81 0.03
N SER A 104 -2.04 -11.38 -1.22
CA SER A 104 -2.92 -12.03 -2.18
C SER A 104 -2.34 -13.36 -2.69
N SER A 105 -3.14 -14.16 -3.39
CA SER A 105 -2.68 -15.42 -3.99
C SER A 105 -1.68 -15.23 -5.13
N ASP A 106 -1.61 -14.03 -5.70
CA ASP A 106 -0.70 -13.60 -6.74
C ASP A 106 0.39 -12.65 -6.20
N ASP A 107 0.70 -12.76 -4.91
CA ASP A 107 1.84 -12.12 -4.22
C ASP A 107 1.80 -10.57 -4.19
N TYR A 108 0.64 -9.96 -4.44
CA TYR A 108 0.44 -8.55 -4.08
C TYR A 108 0.37 -8.42 -2.57
N LEU A 109 0.94 -7.33 -2.09
CA LEU A 109 1.11 -7.06 -0.68
C LEU A 109 0.40 -5.77 -0.32
N LEU A 110 -0.38 -5.79 0.76
CA LEU A 110 -0.90 -4.59 1.41
C LEU A 110 -0.44 -4.56 2.87
N ILE A 111 -0.05 -3.38 3.35
CA ILE A 111 0.43 -3.17 4.71
C ILE A 111 -0.33 -2.00 5.33
N ALA A 112 -1.05 -2.27 6.41
CA ALA A 112 -1.62 -1.25 7.27
C ALA A 112 -0.70 -1.04 8.47
N ARG A 113 -0.36 0.21 8.80
CA ARG A 113 0.49 0.53 9.96
C ARG A 113 0.00 1.75 10.72
N ILE A 114 -0.09 1.61 12.02
CA ILE A 114 -0.39 2.67 12.98
C ILE A 114 0.93 3.35 13.38
N SER A 115 1.02 4.66 13.15
CA SER A 115 2.15 5.48 13.59
C SER A 115 2.17 5.65 15.11
N SER A 116 3.28 6.15 15.66
CA SER A 116 3.39 6.46 17.10
C SER A 116 2.34 7.47 17.59
N ASN A 117 1.82 8.30 16.68
CA ASN A 117 0.82 9.31 16.96
C ASN A 117 -0.61 8.81 16.71
N GLY A 118 -0.79 7.51 16.45
CA GLY A 118 -2.11 6.89 16.26
C GLY A 118 -2.67 6.97 14.83
N PHE A 119 -2.05 7.76 13.94
CA PHE A 119 -2.48 7.85 12.53
C PHE A 119 -2.22 6.56 11.78
N LEU A 120 -3.17 6.16 10.94
CA LEU A 120 -3.09 4.99 10.09
C LEU A 120 -2.46 5.33 8.74
N SER A 121 -1.58 4.45 8.28
CA SER A 121 -1.06 4.43 6.92
C SER A 121 -1.43 3.12 6.24
N LEU A 122 -1.62 3.17 4.93
CA LEU A 122 -1.89 2.02 4.08
C LEU A 122 -0.93 2.07 2.89
N GLY A 123 -0.14 1.02 2.72
CA GLY A 123 0.74 0.82 1.58
C GLY A 123 0.38 -0.44 0.81
N GLY A 124 0.79 -0.45 -0.45
CA GLY A 124 0.63 -1.60 -1.33
C GLY A 124 1.83 -1.78 -2.24
N SER A 125 2.13 -3.01 -2.61
CA SER A 125 3.14 -3.33 -3.60
C SER A 125 2.75 -4.50 -4.49
N SER A 126 3.21 -4.47 -5.73
CA SER A 126 3.14 -5.60 -6.64
C SER A 126 4.18 -6.67 -6.29
N PRO A 127 4.04 -7.91 -6.77
CA PRO A 127 5.17 -8.82 -6.84
C PRO A 127 6.24 -8.30 -7.80
N CYS A 128 7.41 -8.95 -7.79
CA CYS A 128 8.48 -8.64 -8.73
C CYS A 128 8.10 -9.06 -10.15
N PHE A 129 8.44 -8.23 -11.13
CA PHE A 129 8.29 -8.53 -12.56
C PHE A 129 9.60 -8.28 -13.32
N PRO A 130 9.78 -8.90 -14.50
CA PRO A 130 10.97 -8.67 -15.32
C PRO A 130 11.12 -7.19 -15.68
N PHE A 131 12.37 -6.72 -15.73
CA PHE A 131 12.70 -5.37 -16.21
C PHE A 131 12.08 -5.11 -17.58
N GLU A 132 11.36 -4.00 -17.73
CA GLU A 132 10.87 -3.53 -19.01
C GLU A 132 11.77 -2.38 -19.48
N ASN A 133 12.48 -2.60 -20.58
CA ASN A 133 13.38 -1.56 -21.11
C ASN A 133 12.56 -0.33 -21.51
N GLY A 134 12.85 0.83 -20.90
CA GLY A 134 12.10 2.06 -21.12
C GLY A 134 10.88 2.25 -20.22
N THR A 135 10.74 1.49 -19.12
CA THR A 135 9.78 1.82 -18.05
C THR A 135 9.98 3.27 -17.64
N ASP A 136 8.89 4.04 -17.62
CA ASP A 136 8.88 5.34 -16.98
C ASP A 136 8.94 5.12 -15.46
N LEU A 137 10.16 5.02 -14.93
CA LEU A 137 10.39 4.92 -13.48
C LEU A 137 9.95 6.19 -12.75
N ASP A 138 9.71 7.29 -13.47
CA ASP A 138 9.14 8.51 -12.92
C ASP A 138 7.61 8.44 -12.81
N ALA A 139 6.96 7.38 -13.32
CA ALA A 139 5.52 7.18 -13.15
C ALA A 139 5.17 7.04 -11.67
N GLN A 140 4.37 7.98 -11.18
CA GLN A 140 4.00 8.06 -9.78
C GLN A 140 2.57 7.59 -9.54
N ALA A 141 2.37 6.90 -8.41
CA ALA A 141 1.03 6.67 -7.86
C ALA A 141 0.23 7.99 -7.75
N PRO A 142 -1.10 8.00 -7.80
CA PRO A 142 -1.89 9.22 -7.61
C PRO A 142 -1.59 9.89 -6.27
N GLY A 143 -1.79 11.20 -6.18
CA GLY A 143 -1.59 11.96 -4.93
C GLY A 143 -2.66 11.69 -3.86
N VAL A 144 -3.88 11.38 -4.31
CA VAL A 144 -5.05 11.06 -3.49
C VAL A 144 -5.78 9.87 -4.09
N ILE A 145 -6.29 8.99 -3.24
CA ILE A 145 -7.23 7.93 -3.62
C ILE A 145 -8.48 8.10 -2.75
N GLU A 146 -9.59 8.46 -3.39
CA GLU A 146 -10.89 8.56 -2.73
C GLU A 146 -11.53 7.17 -2.58
N GLN A 147 -12.47 7.05 -1.66
CA GLN A 147 -13.39 5.92 -1.66
C GLN A 147 -14.17 5.83 -2.98
N PRO A 148 -14.42 4.61 -3.50
CA PRO A 148 -15.22 4.40 -4.70
C PRO A 148 -16.70 4.76 -4.52
#